data_AF-A0A3C0HL43-F1
#
_entry.id   AF-A0A3C0HL43-F1
#
_cell.length_a   1.000
_cell.length_b   1.000
_cell.length_c   1.000
_cell.angle_alpha   90.00
_cell.angle_beta   90.00
_cell.angle_gamma   90.00
#
_symmetry.space_group_name_H-M   'P 1'
#
loop_
_entity.id
_entity.type
_entity.pdbx_description
1 polymer ?
#
loop_
_entity_poly.entity_id
_entity_poly.type
_entity_poly.pdbx_seq_one_letter_code
_entity_poly.pdbx_strand_id
1 'polypeptide(L)'
;MCAEHHRAARGFTLLELVVTLVLLAVAVIAITGLVAQIGGRSASPVLHTQALYLAEGYLEEALLKAYVDPDGVAEGCAAPRDVWDDIGDYACLTVAAPPSDASGVAMAALSRYRVSMTVGNAALVGGATTRRIEVRITHLDGDIDLRVAGLRAQY
;
A
#
# COMPACT_ATOMS: atom_id res chain seq x y z
N MET A 1 44.83 -54.09 -16.91
CA MET A 1 43.39 -54.00 -16.58
C MET A 1 43.26 -53.56 -15.14
N CYS A 2 42.31 -52.67 -14.88
CA CYS A 2 42.26 -51.70 -13.79
C CYS A 2 42.18 -52.32 -12.38
N ALA A 3 42.91 -51.75 -11.43
CA ALA A 3 42.73 -52.02 -10.00
C ALA A 3 41.62 -51.09 -9.46
N GLU A 4 40.47 -51.64 -9.12
CA GLU A 4 39.43 -50.93 -8.38
C GLU A 4 39.91 -50.67 -6.95
N HIS A 5 40.16 -49.39 -6.65
CA HIS A 5 40.36 -48.93 -5.28
C HIS A 5 38.99 -48.92 -4.57
N HIS A 6 38.70 -49.95 -3.80
CA HIS A 6 37.57 -49.92 -2.87
C HIS A 6 37.82 -48.85 -1.81
N ARG A 7 37.18 -47.69 -1.97
CA ARG A 7 37.13 -46.65 -0.92
C ARG A 7 36.45 -47.26 0.30
N ALA A 8 37.21 -47.44 1.38
CA ALA A 8 36.68 -47.88 2.65
C ALA A 8 35.59 -46.90 3.12
N ALA A 9 34.35 -47.38 3.23
CA ALA A 9 33.28 -46.64 3.89
C ALA A 9 33.62 -46.54 5.39
N ARG A 10 33.99 -45.35 5.85
CA ARG A 10 34.22 -45.08 7.27
C ARG A 10 32.84 -44.94 7.92
N GLY A 11 32.53 -45.80 8.91
CA GLY A 11 31.33 -45.69 9.71
C GLY A 11 31.37 -44.46 10.63
N PHE A 12 30.19 -44.00 11.06
CA PHE A 12 30.05 -42.91 12.02
C PHE A 12 30.40 -43.35 13.44
N THR A 13 31.02 -42.48 14.22
CA THR A 13 31.22 -42.71 15.66
C THR A 13 29.95 -42.39 16.44
N LEU A 14 29.75 -43.03 17.61
CA LEU A 14 28.62 -42.70 18.50
C LEU A 14 28.62 -41.20 18.89
N LEU A 15 29.80 -40.64 19.12
CA LEU A 15 29.96 -39.21 19.45
C LEU A 15 29.51 -38.31 18.30
N GLU A 16 29.88 -38.66 17.06
CA GLU A 16 29.50 -37.91 15.87
C GLU A 16 27.98 -37.94 15.65
N LEU A 17 27.32 -39.07 15.90
CA LEU A 17 25.85 -39.15 15.90
C LEU A 17 25.21 -38.26 16.97
N VAL A 18 25.74 -38.26 18.19
CA VAL A 18 25.20 -37.44 19.28
C VAL A 18 25.36 -35.95 18.98
N VAL A 19 26.54 -35.52 18.54
CA VAL A 19 26.81 -34.10 18.20
C VAL A 19 25.94 -33.65 17.03
N THR A 20 25.78 -34.47 15.99
CA THR A 20 24.90 -34.13 14.85
C THR A 20 23.44 -33.99 15.27
N LEU A 21 22.90 -34.87 16.11
CA LEU A 21 21.55 -34.74 16.64
C LEU A 21 21.35 -33.45 17.46
N VAL A 22 22.34 -33.08 18.29
CA VAL A 22 22.30 -31.82 19.06
C VAL A 22 22.29 -30.61 18.12
N LEU A 23 23.15 -30.60 17.10
CA LEU A 23 23.20 -29.50 16.13
C LEU A 23 21.89 -29.38 15.33
N LEU A 24 21.29 -30.50 14.92
CA LEU A 24 20.00 -30.52 14.24
C LEU A 24 18.88 -29.99 15.14
N ALA A 25 18.86 -30.36 16.42
CA ALA A 25 17.85 -29.86 17.36
C ALA A 25 17.91 -28.33 17.52
N VAL A 26 19.12 -27.78 17.67
CA VAL A 26 19.33 -26.31 17.76
C VAL A 26 18.92 -25.62 16.46
N ALA A 27 19.28 -26.19 15.30
CA ALA A 27 18.91 -25.64 14.00
C ALA A 27 17.38 -25.58 13.80
N VAL A 28 16.66 -26.64 14.17
CA VAL A 28 15.19 -26.68 14.06
C VAL A 28 14.52 -25.62 14.93
N ILE A 29 15.00 -25.42 16.16
CA ILE A 29 14.47 -24.37 17.06
C ILE A 29 14.69 -22.98 16.44
N ALA A 30 15.89 -22.71 15.93
CA ALA A 30 16.21 -21.43 15.30
C ALA A 30 15.34 -21.16 14.07
N ILE A 31 15.18 -22.14 13.18
CA ILE A 31 14.35 -22.02 11.97
C ILE A 31 12.89 -21.80 12.35
N THR A 32 12.37 -22.56 13.32
CA THR A 32 10.97 -22.43 13.77
C THR A 32 10.70 -21.05 14.38
N GLY A 33 11.66 -20.50 15.14
CA GLY A 33 11.56 -19.13 15.67
C GLY A 33 11.49 -18.08 14.56
N LEU A 34 12.27 -18.23 13.49
CA LEU A 34 12.23 -17.34 12.33
C LEU A 34 10.88 -17.45 11.58
N VAL A 35 10.38 -18.67 11.37
CA VAL A 35 9.08 -18.90 10.71
C VAL A 35 7.93 -18.28 11.50
N ALA A 36 7.95 -18.37 12.83
CA ALA A 36 6.95 -17.73 13.69
C ALA A 36 6.96 -16.19 13.57
N GLN A 37 8.14 -15.58 13.41
CA GLN A 37 8.26 -14.13 13.17
C GLN A 37 7.73 -13.71 11.80
N ILE A 38 7.87 -14.57 10.78
CA ILE A 38 7.36 -14.32 9.42
C ILE A 38 5.83 -14.40 9.39
N GLY A 39 5.23 -15.40 10.06
CA GLY A 39 3.78 -15.59 10.11
C GLY A 39 3.02 -14.49 10.86
N GLY A 40 3.63 -13.86 11.87
CA GLY A 40 3.00 -12.76 12.62
C GLY A 40 2.78 -11.47 11.82
N ARG A 41 3.45 -11.31 10.66
CA ARG A 41 3.35 -10.11 9.81
C ARG A 41 2.38 -10.26 8.64
N SER A 42 1.67 -11.38 8.51
CA SER A 42 0.99 -11.76 7.26
C SER A 42 -0.35 -11.08 6.98
N ALA A 43 -0.97 -10.40 7.95
CA ALA A 43 -2.20 -9.62 7.72
C ALA A 43 -1.92 -8.20 7.19
N SER A 44 -0.75 -7.63 7.51
CA SER A 44 -0.38 -6.28 7.08
C SER A 44 -0.27 -6.10 5.57
N PRO A 45 0.25 -7.07 4.77
CA PRO A 45 0.34 -6.94 3.33
C PRO A 45 -1.01 -6.70 2.64
N VAL A 46 -2.06 -7.43 3.04
CA VAL A 46 -3.39 -7.26 2.43
C VAL A 46 -3.93 -5.85 2.70
N LEU A 47 -3.77 -5.36 3.94
CA LEU A 47 -4.24 -4.03 4.29
C LEU A 47 -3.46 -2.92 3.56
N HIS A 48 -2.16 -3.13 3.32
CA HIS A 48 -1.33 -2.19 2.55
C HIS A 48 -1.74 -2.18 1.07
N THR A 49 -1.96 -3.35 0.47
CA THR A 49 -2.42 -3.45 -0.92
C THR A 49 -3.79 -2.81 -1.11
N GLN A 50 -4.73 -3.01 -0.17
CA GLN A 50 -6.03 -2.32 -0.20
C GLN A 50 -5.88 -0.80 -0.04
N ALA A 51 -5.01 -0.33 0.85
CA ALA A 51 -4.73 1.09 1.01
C ALA A 51 -4.16 1.70 -0.27
N LEU A 52 -3.28 0.97 -0.97
CA LEU A 52 -2.71 1.41 -2.23
C LEU A 52 -3.77 1.54 -3.32
N TYR A 53 -4.62 0.52 -3.50
CA TYR A 53 -5.70 0.60 -4.49
C TYR A 53 -6.70 1.71 -4.19
N LEU A 54 -6.99 1.98 -2.90
CA LEU A 54 -7.77 3.16 -2.52
C LEU A 54 -7.05 4.45 -2.91
N ALA A 55 -5.77 4.60 -2.54
CA ALA A 55 -5.01 5.82 -2.82
C ALA A 55 -4.89 6.10 -4.32
N GLU A 56 -4.57 5.07 -5.11
CA GLU A 56 -4.48 5.15 -6.57
C GLU A 56 -5.84 5.47 -7.19
N GLY A 57 -6.91 4.78 -6.77
CA GLY A 57 -8.25 5.02 -7.31
C GLY A 57 -8.73 6.46 -7.09
N TYR A 58 -8.57 7.00 -5.89
CA TYR A 58 -8.91 8.41 -5.60
C TYR A 58 -8.02 9.40 -6.35
N LEU A 59 -6.73 9.09 -6.50
CA LEU A 59 -5.81 9.95 -7.23
C LEU A 59 -6.15 9.99 -8.72
N GLU A 60 -6.43 8.83 -9.33
CA GLU A 60 -6.83 8.72 -10.72
C GLU A 60 -8.18 9.41 -10.97
N GLU A 61 -9.15 9.25 -10.08
CA GLU A 61 -10.44 9.96 -10.13
C GLU A 61 -10.21 11.48 -10.26
N ALA A 62 -9.36 12.04 -9.39
CA ALA A 62 -9.03 13.46 -9.40
C ALA A 62 -8.22 13.89 -10.63
N LEU A 63 -7.22 13.10 -11.04
CA LEU A 63 -6.37 13.44 -12.19
C LEU A 63 -7.13 13.43 -13.53
N LEU A 64 -8.24 12.70 -13.61
CA LEU A 64 -9.12 12.67 -14.78
C LEU A 64 -10.02 13.89 -14.91
N LYS A 65 -10.17 14.70 -13.85
CA LYS A 65 -10.99 15.91 -13.87
C LYS A 65 -10.30 17.09 -14.56
N ALA A 66 -11.08 18.11 -14.88
CA ALA A 66 -10.59 19.34 -15.47
C ALA A 66 -9.63 20.07 -14.50
N TYR A 67 -8.64 20.78 -15.04
CA TYR A 67 -7.75 21.58 -14.19
C TYR A 67 -8.47 22.81 -13.60
N VAL A 68 -9.36 23.39 -14.39
CA VAL A 68 -10.26 24.49 -14.01
C VAL A 68 -11.68 23.97 -14.19
N ASP A 69 -12.55 24.35 -13.27
CA ASP A 69 -14.00 24.28 -13.39
C ASP A 69 -14.49 24.65 -14.82
N PRO A 70 -15.10 23.71 -15.54
CA PRO A 70 -15.52 23.88 -16.93
C PRO A 70 -16.82 24.68 -17.08
N ASP A 71 -17.68 24.77 -16.07
CA ASP A 71 -18.97 25.46 -16.15
C ASP A 71 -19.09 26.70 -15.21
N GLY A 72 -18.13 26.83 -14.29
CA GLY A 72 -18.00 27.92 -13.33
C GLY A 72 -18.90 27.78 -12.10
N VAL A 73 -19.54 26.62 -11.89
CA VAL A 73 -20.48 26.36 -10.81
C VAL A 73 -19.82 25.49 -9.74
N ALA A 74 -19.57 26.07 -8.56
CA ALA A 74 -19.06 25.27 -7.44
C ALA A 74 -20.12 24.30 -6.89
N GLU A 75 -19.85 23.00 -6.96
CA GLU A 75 -20.70 21.91 -6.44
C GLU A 75 -20.75 21.92 -4.91
N GLY A 76 -19.62 22.23 -4.29
CA GLY A 76 -19.45 22.25 -2.84
C GLY A 76 -19.36 20.85 -2.20
N CYS A 77 -18.89 20.82 -0.95
CA CYS A 77 -18.47 19.58 -0.30
C CYS A 77 -19.60 18.64 0.14
N ALA A 78 -20.85 19.07 0.04
CA ALA A 78 -22.02 18.24 0.32
C ALA A 78 -22.54 17.52 -0.93
N ALA A 79 -22.08 17.91 -2.12
CA ALA A 79 -22.45 17.27 -3.36
C ALA A 79 -21.79 15.88 -3.50
N PRO A 80 -22.46 14.92 -4.18
CA PRO A 80 -21.84 13.65 -4.52
C PRO A 80 -20.64 13.87 -5.46
N ARG A 81 -19.66 12.95 -5.47
CA ARG A 81 -18.43 13.13 -6.26
C ARG A 81 -18.61 12.94 -7.77
N ASP A 82 -19.78 12.46 -8.20
CA ASP A 82 -20.09 12.23 -9.61
C ASP A 82 -20.35 13.55 -10.35
N VAL A 83 -20.77 14.59 -9.62
CA VAL A 83 -20.90 15.95 -10.14
C VAL A 83 -19.61 16.76 -10.06
N TRP A 84 -18.64 16.37 -9.24
CA TRP A 84 -17.34 17.05 -9.19
C TRP A 84 -16.65 16.93 -10.54
N ASP A 85 -16.27 18.05 -11.13
CA ASP A 85 -15.82 18.11 -12.52
C ASP A 85 -14.44 18.71 -12.69
N ASP A 86 -13.89 19.31 -11.63
CA ASP A 86 -12.56 19.87 -11.57
C ASP A 86 -11.71 19.29 -10.43
N ILE A 87 -10.41 19.56 -10.47
CA ILE A 87 -9.49 19.12 -9.41
C ILE A 87 -9.67 19.91 -8.10
N GLY A 88 -10.31 21.08 -8.12
CA GLY A 88 -10.58 21.92 -6.98
C GLY A 88 -11.56 21.29 -6.00
N ASP A 89 -12.56 20.57 -6.49
CA ASP A 89 -13.60 19.93 -5.68
C ASP A 89 -13.04 18.94 -4.66
N TYR A 90 -11.94 18.25 -4.99
CA TYR A 90 -11.31 17.30 -4.07
C TYR A 90 -10.69 17.96 -2.83
N ALA A 91 -10.61 19.30 -2.78
CA ALA A 91 -10.32 20.03 -1.55
C ALA A 91 -11.40 19.82 -0.46
N CYS A 92 -12.56 19.29 -0.83
CA CYS A 92 -13.60 18.86 0.10
C CYS A 92 -13.24 17.63 0.93
N LEU A 93 -12.23 16.85 0.52
CA LEU A 93 -11.74 15.68 1.25
C LEU A 93 -10.57 16.01 2.20
N THR A 94 -10.45 17.25 2.68
CA THR A 94 -9.37 17.66 3.61
C THR A 94 -9.46 16.99 4.98
N VAL A 95 -10.66 16.60 5.41
CA VAL A 95 -10.88 15.88 6.67
C VAL A 95 -11.01 14.38 6.39
N ALA A 96 -10.28 13.58 7.17
CA ALA A 96 -10.25 12.13 7.04
C ALA A 96 -11.65 11.51 7.20
N ALA A 97 -12.16 10.87 6.13
CA ALA A 97 -13.50 10.28 6.07
C ALA A 97 -13.44 8.80 5.63
N PRO A 98 -14.47 7.97 5.93
CA PRO A 98 -14.57 6.62 5.37
C PRO A 98 -14.61 6.65 3.83
N PRO A 99 -14.04 5.64 3.13
CA PRO A 99 -14.09 5.59 1.68
C PRO A 99 -15.52 5.44 1.13
N SER A 100 -15.76 6.08 0.00
CA SER A 100 -16.97 5.94 -0.82
C SER A 100 -16.56 5.88 -2.29
N ASP A 101 -17.42 5.35 -3.16
CA ASP A 101 -17.19 5.41 -4.60
C ASP A 101 -17.47 6.80 -5.18
N ALA A 102 -17.21 6.97 -6.49
CA ALA A 102 -17.42 8.23 -7.19
C ALA A 102 -18.88 8.71 -7.17
N SER A 103 -19.87 7.82 -6.96
CA SER A 103 -21.27 8.23 -6.78
C SER A 103 -21.61 8.63 -5.33
N GLY A 104 -20.61 8.64 -4.44
CA GLY A 104 -20.79 8.95 -3.02
C GLY A 104 -21.31 7.77 -2.18
N VAL A 105 -21.41 6.57 -2.75
CA VAL A 105 -21.90 5.39 -2.01
C VAL A 105 -20.79 4.83 -1.12
N ALA A 106 -21.09 4.65 0.17
CA ALA A 106 -20.12 4.19 1.15
C ALA A 106 -19.63 2.76 0.87
N MET A 107 -18.31 2.55 0.92
CA MET A 107 -17.68 1.24 0.79
C MET A 107 -17.64 0.54 2.16
N ALA A 108 -18.76 -0.05 2.59
CA ALA A 108 -18.94 -0.57 3.95
C ALA A 108 -17.82 -1.52 4.41
N ALA A 109 -17.33 -2.39 3.52
CA ALA A 109 -16.24 -3.32 3.79
C ALA A 109 -14.89 -2.64 4.09
N LEU A 110 -14.72 -1.38 3.68
CA LEU A 110 -13.50 -0.58 3.86
C LEU A 110 -13.69 0.54 4.89
N SER A 111 -14.75 0.48 5.70
CA SER A 111 -15.11 1.51 6.71
C SER A 111 -14.05 1.76 7.80
N ARG A 112 -13.06 0.88 7.92
CA ARG A 112 -11.90 1.02 8.82
C ARG A 112 -10.75 1.82 8.20
N TYR A 113 -10.80 2.11 6.91
CA TYR A 113 -9.89 3.07 6.28
C TYR A 113 -10.39 4.50 6.45
N ARG A 114 -9.47 5.45 6.31
CA ARG A 114 -9.79 6.87 6.17
C ARG A 114 -9.06 7.43 4.98
N VAL A 115 -9.78 8.14 4.13
CA VAL A 115 -9.25 8.90 3.01
C VAL A 115 -9.25 10.38 3.37
N SER A 116 -8.17 11.05 3.05
CA SER A 116 -8.09 12.51 3.01
C SER A 116 -7.28 12.94 1.80
N MET A 117 -7.59 14.09 1.23
CA MET A 117 -6.91 14.64 0.07
C MET A 117 -6.54 16.09 0.31
N THR A 118 -5.46 16.51 -0.34
CA THR A 118 -5.04 17.90 -0.39
C THR A 118 -4.77 18.29 -1.83
N VAL A 119 -5.28 19.45 -2.22
CA VAL A 119 -5.03 20.03 -3.54
C VAL A 119 -4.18 21.28 -3.33
N GLY A 120 -2.94 21.22 -3.80
CA GLY A 120 -1.98 22.30 -3.67
C GLY A 120 -2.30 23.50 -4.54
N ASN A 121 -1.66 24.62 -4.20
CA ASN A 121 -1.65 25.82 -5.03
C ASN A 121 -1.00 25.56 -6.38
N ALA A 122 -1.34 26.38 -7.37
CA ALA A 122 -0.71 26.35 -8.67
C ALA A 122 0.80 26.66 -8.57
N ALA A 123 1.62 25.85 -9.24
CA ALA A 123 3.07 25.99 -9.31
C ALA A 123 3.58 25.62 -10.71
N LEU A 124 4.62 26.31 -11.17
CA LEU A 124 5.27 26.00 -12.44
C LEU A 124 6.20 24.79 -12.30
N VAL A 125 5.96 23.75 -13.09
CA VAL A 125 6.82 22.55 -13.17
C VAL A 125 7.07 22.25 -14.64
N GLY A 126 8.33 22.22 -15.06
CA GLY A 126 8.70 21.94 -16.45
C GLY A 126 8.11 22.92 -17.48
N GLY A 127 7.77 24.14 -17.07
CA GLY A 127 7.17 25.17 -17.93
C GLY A 127 5.64 25.15 -18.01
N ALA A 128 4.97 24.16 -17.40
CA ALA A 128 3.52 24.11 -17.29
C ALA A 128 3.06 24.55 -15.90
N THR A 129 1.92 25.23 -15.83
CA THR A 129 1.22 25.47 -14.55
C THR A 129 0.63 24.15 -14.08
N THR A 130 0.94 23.73 -12.86
CA THR A 130 0.51 22.46 -12.29
C THR A 130 -0.08 22.63 -10.90
N ARG A 131 -0.96 21.73 -10.48
CA ARG A 131 -1.39 21.59 -9.08
C ARG A 131 -1.05 20.18 -8.62
N ARG A 132 -0.48 20.08 -7.42
CA ARG A 132 -0.18 18.79 -6.77
C ARG A 132 -1.41 18.30 -6.03
N ILE A 133 -1.84 17.08 -6.30
CA ILE A 133 -2.91 16.40 -5.57
C ILE A 133 -2.26 15.29 -4.75
N GLU A 134 -2.45 15.30 -3.44
CA GLU A 134 -1.96 14.26 -2.54
C GLU A 134 -3.14 13.57 -1.86
N VAL A 135 -3.18 12.24 -1.96
CA VAL A 135 -4.14 11.36 -1.30
C VAL A 135 -3.42 10.68 -0.14
N ARG A 136 -4.04 10.70 1.04
CA ARG A 136 -3.58 10.04 2.24
C ARG A 136 -4.62 9.02 2.70
N ILE A 137 -4.18 7.78 2.87
CA ILE A 137 -4.98 6.68 3.40
C ILE A 137 -4.43 6.24 4.76
N THR A 138 -5.27 6.24 5.78
CA THR A 138 -4.95 5.66 7.09
C THR A 138 -5.90 4.53 7.47
N HIS A 139 -5.52 3.68 8.43
CA HIS A 139 -6.36 2.58 8.92
C HIS A 139 -6.56 2.70 10.44
N LEU A 140 -7.76 2.40 10.95
CA LEU A 140 -8.09 2.56 12.37
C LEU A 140 -7.39 1.55 13.30
N ASP A 141 -7.10 0.35 12.81
CA ASP A 141 -6.57 -0.77 13.61
C ASP A 141 -5.05 -0.97 13.50
N GLY A 142 -4.34 -0.13 12.75
CA GLY A 142 -2.93 -0.38 12.46
C GLY A 142 -2.16 0.85 12.02
N ASP A 143 -0.85 0.66 11.86
CA ASP A 143 0.09 1.70 11.44
C ASP A 143 0.14 1.80 9.90
N ILE A 144 -1.01 2.10 9.30
CA ILE A 144 -1.08 2.45 7.87
C ILE A 144 -1.21 3.96 7.78
N ASP A 145 -0.21 4.58 7.18
CA ASP A 145 -0.22 5.97 6.72
C ASP A 145 0.41 6.01 5.32
N LEU A 146 -0.40 5.70 4.31
CA LEU A 146 0.03 5.69 2.93
C LEU A 146 -0.29 7.04 2.28
N ARG A 147 0.68 7.57 1.52
CA ARG A 147 0.49 8.79 0.73
C ARG A 147 0.91 8.56 -0.71
N VAL A 148 0.05 8.93 -1.64
CA VAL A 148 0.34 8.96 -3.07
C VAL A 148 -0.01 10.33 -3.60
N ALA A 149 0.74 10.84 -4.56
CA ALA A 149 0.48 12.14 -5.12
C ALA A 149 0.80 12.23 -6.61
N GLY A 150 0.03 13.05 -7.30
CA GLY A 150 0.17 13.34 -8.73
C GLY A 150 0.23 14.84 -9.00
N LEU A 151 0.63 15.18 -10.22
CA LEU A 151 0.60 16.55 -10.74
C LEU A 151 -0.43 16.62 -11.86
N ARG A 152 -1.40 17.52 -11.73
CA ARG A 152 -2.30 17.89 -12.83
C ARG A 152 -1.78 19.17 -13.46
N ALA A 153 -1.35 19.09 -14.71
CA ALA A 153 -0.97 20.26 -15.50
C ALA A 153 -2.18 20.95 -16.12
N GLN A 154 -2.10 22.26 -16.33
CA GLN A 154 -3.03 23.05 -17.11
C GLN A 154 -2.59 22.98 -18.58
N TYR A 155 -3.25 22.13 -19.36
CA TYR A 155 -3.06 22.01 -20.81
C TYR A 155 -4.43 22.03 -21.52
#